data_AF-A0A9W4SKH3-F1
#
_entry.id   AF-A0A9W4SKH3-F1
#
_cell.length_a   1.000
_cell.length_b   1.000
_cell.length_c   1.000
_cell.angle_alpha   90.00
_cell.angle_beta   90.00
_cell.angle_gamma   90.00
#
_symmetry.space_group_name_H-M   'P 1'
#
loop_
_entity.id
_entity.type
_entity.pdbx_description
1 polymer ?
#
loop_
_entity_poly.entity_id
_entity_poly.type
_entity_poly.pdbx_seq_one_letter_code
_entity_poly.pdbx_strand_id
1 'polypeptide(L)'
;MERSQRIDVQEKTIEAFNKLNYVHPRTNKVIELSKELIEQEIHKAKFYPNGSALTREIVPEFQEKPDIKVVDGDCLKRALEMVREGFNPLVLNMASATKAGGGYKNGAGAQEENLFRRTNLYQYHERNKKNWYPIPSLGGVYCPNATVIRSSEHEKYEFLEVPKILSFVAVAAIRRPKIIKDQSGEFTLTPEDIRKTRHKIRSILNIGLHHGHDSIVLSAFGCGAYGNPPSTMAQLFYDVISNEYAGGGENLPKTYRHISFAIFDDNNASKKHNPEGNLLPFKNRFANGVEDKQIKNVDSTIYSTSIVSQDNESPKLINEIDGNKTSNNDQWKQYQNNEREGNDGRGGWGGRGGRNSWGGRGGRNNWGGRGGRGDRGGRGGRGRRGNSQSRSSNSSGQTTLDTYFKPSQDQLCHLKKKGYSEANIARAFNINKGDEEGAMKWLNSNVVPDEFDEFDELDETIIPDHNDDLND
;
A
#
# COMPACT_ATOMS: atom_id res chain seq x y z
N MET A 1 -10.75 10.87 -13.91
CA MET A 1 -10.75 12.30 -14.27
C MET A 1 -9.54 12.61 -15.16
N GLU A 2 -9.59 13.63 -16.03
CA GLU A 2 -8.44 14.02 -16.85
C GLU A 2 -7.31 14.66 -16.02
N ARG A 3 -6.09 14.66 -16.57
CA ARG A 3 -4.92 15.27 -15.93
C ARG A 3 -5.09 16.78 -15.71
N SER A 4 -5.65 17.48 -16.68
CA SER A 4 -6.01 18.92 -16.65
C SER A 4 -6.97 19.23 -15.51
N GLN A 5 -8.08 18.50 -15.43
CA GLN A 5 -9.10 18.60 -14.39
C GLN A 5 -8.52 18.36 -12.99
N ARG A 6 -7.58 17.40 -12.83
CA ARG A 6 -6.91 17.17 -11.54
C ARG A 6 -5.95 18.30 -11.12
N ILE A 7 -5.43 19.08 -12.06
CA ILE A 7 -4.64 20.29 -11.77
C ILE A 7 -5.56 21.41 -11.26
N ASP A 8 -6.65 21.69 -11.98
CA ASP A 8 -7.68 22.68 -11.58
C ASP A 8 -8.26 22.41 -10.17
N VAL A 9 -8.59 21.14 -9.87
CA VAL A 9 -9.02 20.71 -8.52
C VAL A 9 -7.95 21.02 -7.48
N GLN A 10 -6.67 20.75 -7.78
CA GLN A 10 -5.56 20.96 -6.85
C GLN A 10 -5.29 22.44 -6.58
N GLU A 11 -5.32 23.27 -7.62
CA GLU A 11 -5.16 24.73 -7.52
C GLU A 11 -6.25 25.32 -6.63
N LYS A 12 -7.52 24.94 -6.87
CA LYS A 12 -8.66 25.35 -6.04
C LYS A 12 -8.59 24.83 -4.59
N THR A 13 -7.97 23.67 -4.33
CA THR A 13 -7.71 23.20 -2.96
C THR A 13 -6.70 24.09 -2.26
N ILE A 14 -5.59 24.42 -2.93
CA ILE A 14 -4.55 25.30 -2.38
C ILE A 14 -5.12 26.71 -2.16
N GLU A 15 -5.91 27.22 -3.10
CA GLU A 15 -6.61 28.49 -2.97
C GLU A 15 -7.53 28.51 -1.74
N ALA A 16 -8.32 27.46 -1.51
CA ALA A 16 -9.22 27.38 -0.36
C ALA A 16 -8.47 27.42 0.98
N PHE A 17 -7.35 26.72 1.11
CA PHE A 17 -6.52 26.77 2.32
C PHE A 17 -5.73 28.09 2.46
N ASN A 18 -5.37 28.74 1.36
CA ASN A 18 -4.71 30.06 1.39
C ASN A 18 -5.69 31.19 1.74
N LYS A 19 -6.94 31.11 1.28
CA LYS A 19 -8.03 32.04 1.61
C LYS A 19 -8.69 31.74 2.96
N LEU A 20 -8.45 30.54 3.50
CA LEU A 20 -9.10 29.99 4.69
C LEU A 20 -10.62 29.82 4.54
N ASN A 21 -11.15 29.76 3.32
CA ASN A 21 -12.53 29.41 3.05
C ASN A 21 -12.76 28.86 1.65
N TYR A 22 -13.96 28.31 1.44
CA TYR A 22 -14.48 27.93 0.13
C TYR A 22 -16.01 27.96 0.12
N VAL A 23 -16.59 27.95 -1.09
CA VAL A 23 -18.05 27.90 -1.27
C VAL A 23 -18.47 26.48 -1.62
N HIS A 24 -19.44 25.92 -0.90
CA HIS A 24 -20.00 24.61 -1.21
C HIS A 24 -20.88 24.68 -2.48
N PRO A 25 -20.58 23.91 -3.55
CA PRO A 25 -21.12 24.17 -4.90
C PRO A 25 -22.63 23.94 -5.05
N ARG A 26 -23.28 23.23 -4.13
CA ARG A 26 -24.72 22.91 -4.19
C ARG A 26 -25.58 23.79 -3.29
N THR A 27 -25.02 24.30 -2.19
CA THR A 27 -25.78 25.06 -1.18
C THR A 27 -25.34 26.52 -1.07
N ASN A 28 -24.31 26.92 -1.82
CA ASN A 28 -23.71 28.26 -1.82
C ASN A 28 -23.27 28.77 -0.44
N LYS A 29 -23.19 27.89 0.57
CA LYS A 29 -22.66 28.22 1.89
C LYS A 29 -21.16 28.49 1.78
N VAL A 30 -20.73 29.60 2.37
CA VAL A 30 -19.31 29.86 2.64
C VAL A 30 -18.90 29.05 3.86
N ILE A 31 -17.84 28.28 3.72
CA ILE A 31 -17.27 27.44 4.78
C ILE A 31 -15.91 28.01 5.15
N GLU A 32 -15.80 28.58 6.35
CA GLU A 32 -14.56 29.10 6.91
C GLU A 32 -13.71 27.98 7.54
N LEU A 33 -12.39 28.17 7.54
CA LEU A 33 -11.38 27.27 8.08
C LEU A 33 -10.55 28.03 9.13
N SER A 34 -10.46 27.54 10.37
CA SER A 34 -9.60 28.19 11.37
C SER A 34 -8.13 28.02 10.99
N LYS A 35 -7.47 29.17 10.84
CA LYS A 35 -6.02 29.25 10.65
C LYS A 35 -5.28 28.69 11.85
N GLU A 36 -5.73 29.05 13.04
CA GLU A 36 -5.11 28.72 14.32
C GLU A 36 -5.09 27.21 14.53
N LEU A 37 -6.22 26.54 14.33
CA LEU A 37 -6.31 25.07 14.42
C LEU A 37 -5.43 24.39 13.36
N ILE A 38 -5.50 24.84 12.11
CA ILE A 38 -4.67 24.28 11.03
C ILE A 38 -3.17 24.44 11.33
N GLU A 39 -2.73 25.62 11.75
CA GLU A 39 -1.34 25.88 12.09
C GLU A 39 -0.90 25.09 13.32
N GLN A 40 -1.74 24.97 14.36
CA GLN A 40 -1.44 24.17 15.56
C GLN A 40 -1.19 22.69 15.21
N GLU A 41 -2.05 22.07 14.40
CA GLU A 41 -1.87 20.65 14.02
C GLU A 41 -0.65 20.44 13.09
N ILE A 42 -0.35 21.40 12.20
CA ILE A 42 0.88 21.36 11.38
C ILE A 42 2.14 21.38 12.25
N HIS A 43 2.17 22.13 13.36
CA HIS A 43 3.33 22.15 14.27
C HIS A 43 3.49 20.86 15.09
N LYS A 44 2.44 20.04 15.23
CA LYS A 44 2.49 18.72 15.88
C LYS A 44 2.99 17.60 14.96
N ALA A 45 3.19 17.89 13.68
CA ALA A 45 3.69 16.93 12.70
C ALA A 45 5.13 16.48 13.03
N LYS A 46 5.38 15.17 12.93
CA LYS A 46 6.62 14.56 13.42
C LYS A 46 7.25 13.63 12.39
N PHE A 47 8.55 13.80 12.18
CA PHE A 47 9.34 12.93 11.31
C PHE A 47 10.07 11.87 12.13
N TYR A 48 10.03 10.64 11.65
CA TYR A 48 10.67 9.48 12.21
C TYR A 48 11.71 8.96 11.20
N PRO A 49 13.02 9.08 11.47
CA PRO A 49 14.05 8.52 10.60
C PRO A 49 13.98 6.98 10.49
N ASN A 50 13.53 6.33 11.56
CA ASN A 50 13.23 4.89 11.62
C ASN A 50 11.98 4.66 12.49
N GLY A 51 10.81 4.49 11.87
CA GLY A 51 9.57 4.18 12.59
C GLY A 51 9.53 2.75 13.16
N SER A 52 10.27 1.81 12.55
CA SER A 52 10.26 0.40 12.93
C SER A 52 10.94 0.11 14.27
N ALA A 53 11.77 1.04 14.76
CA ALA A 53 12.44 0.98 16.07
C ALA A 53 11.61 1.59 17.22
N LEU A 54 10.40 2.12 16.94
CA LEU A 54 9.52 2.58 18.00
C LEU A 54 9.00 1.38 18.81
N THR A 55 9.24 1.41 20.11
CA THR A 55 8.68 0.45 21.06
C THR A 55 7.17 0.65 21.20
N ARG A 56 6.48 -0.43 21.56
CA ARG A 56 5.07 -0.42 21.92
C ARG A 56 4.97 -0.64 23.42
N GLU A 57 4.09 0.12 24.06
CA GLU A 57 3.66 -0.07 25.44
C GLU A 57 3.16 -1.51 25.65
N ILE A 58 3.52 -2.14 26.76
CA ILE A 58 2.90 -3.41 27.18
C ILE A 58 1.58 -3.08 27.87
N VAL A 59 0.50 -3.71 27.42
CA VAL A 59 -0.85 -3.54 27.99
C VAL A 59 -1.11 -4.77 28.87
N PRO A 60 -1.26 -4.61 30.20
CA PRO A 60 -1.55 -5.74 31.09
C PRO A 60 -2.89 -6.41 30.78
N GLU A 61 -3.92 -5.61 30.45
CA GLU A 61 -5.27 -6.08 30.20
C GLU A 61 -5.38 -6.94 28.93
N PHE A 62 -6.39 -7.80 28.88
CA PHE A 62 -6.67 -8.63 27.71
C PHE A 62 -6.95 -7.76 26.48
N GLN A 63 -6.11 -7.88 25.47
CA GLN A 63 -6.30 -7.22 24.18
C GLN A 63 -6.98 -8.19 23.22
N GLU A 64 -8.16 -7.80 22.73
CA GLU A 64 -8.82 -8.49 21.62
C GLU A 64 -7.94 -8.54 20.35
N LYS A 65 -8.23 -9.50 19.48
CA LYS A 65 -7.60 -9.56 18.16
C LYS A 65 -8.10 -8.40 17.28
N PRO A 66 -7.25 -7.79 16.41
CA PRO A 66 -7.70 -6.77 15.49
C PRO A 66 -8.79 -7.28 14.53
N ASP A 67 -9.91 -6.58 14.41
CA ASP A 67 -10.88 -6.81 13.33
C ASP A 67 -10.26 -6.34 12.00
N ILE A 68 -10.00 -7.29 11.08
CA ILE A 68 -9.35 -7.00 9.80
C ILE A 68 -10.36 -7.07 8.65
N LYS A 69 -10.51 -5.96 7.91
CA LYS A 69 -11.42 -5.87 6.77
C LYS A 69 -10.70 -5.42 5.50
N VAL A 70 -10.82 -6.19 4.43
CA VAL A 70 -10.39 -5.78 3.08
C VAL A 70 -11.60 -5.27 2.30
N VAL A 71 -11.62 -3.98 1.99
CA VAL A 71 -12.74 -3.30 1.34
C VAL A 71 -12.35 -2.74 -0.02
N ASP A 72 -13.27 -2.89 -0.98
CA ASP A 72 -13.22 -2.20 -2.27
C ASP A 72 -13.66 -0.75 -2.03
N GLY A 73 -12.72 0.19 -1.91
CA GLY A 73 -13.07 1.48 -1.33
C GLY A 73 -11.99 2.55 -1.25
N ASP A 74 -12.48 3.79 -1.09
CA ASP A 74 -11.67 4.99 -0.91
C ASP A 74 -11.16 5.06 0.53
N CYS A 75 -9.84 5.14 0.72
CA CYS A 75 -9.22 5.19 2.05
C CYS A 75 -9.77 6.31 2.95
N LEU A 76 -10.10 7.48 2.39
CA LEU A 76 -10.72 8.57 3.17
C LEU A 76 -12.19 8.30 3.49
N LYS A 77 -12.98 7.69 2.59
CA LYS A 77 -14.34 7.25 2.93
C LYS A 77 -14.33 6.22 4.05
N ARG A 78 -13.49 5.17 3.95
CA ARG A 78 -13.40 4.13 4.98
C ARG A 78 -12.94 4.70 6.32
N ALA A 79 -11.97 5.62 6.33
CA ALA A 79 -11.57 6.31 7.56
C ALA A 79 -12.73 7.12 8.17
N LEU A 80 -13.51 7.85 7.36
CA LEU A 80 -14.68 8.59 7.85
C LEU A 80 -15.84 7.69 8.29
N GLU A 81 -15.96 6.47 7.77
CA GLU A 81 -16.86 5.44 8.29
C GLU A 81 -16.37 4.95 9.66
N MET A 82 -15.09 4.62 9.79
CA MET A 82 -14.49 4.18 11.06
C MET A 82 -14.60 5.24 12.18
N VAL A 83 -14.49 6.53 11.87
CA VAL A 83 -14.78 7.61 12.83
C VAL A 83 -16.24 7.57 13.32
N ARG A 84 -17.20 7.23 12.46
CA ARG A 84 -18.62 7.07 12.86
C ARG A 84 -18.86 5.76 13.63
N GLU A 85 -18.06 4.74 13.38
CA GLU A 85 -18.03 3.48 14.13
C GLU A 85 -17.38 3.64 15.53
N GLY A 86 -16.84 4.82 15.86
CA GLY A 86 -16.26 5.13 17.17
C GLY A 86 -14.77 4.83 17.30
N PHE A 87 -14.06 4.64 16.18
CA PHE A 87 -12.61 4.45 16.14
C PHE A 87 -11.84 5.76 15.90
N ASN A 88 -10.54 5.75 16.20
CA ASN A 88 -9.55 6.79 15.92
C ASN A 88 -8.59 6.37 14.79
N PRO A 89 -9.00 6.43 13.50
CA PRO A 89 -8.20 5.91 12.38
C PRO A 89 -7.02 6.80 11.99
N LEU A 90 -5.87 6.14 11.81
CA LEU A 90 -4.76 6.67 11.01
C LEU A 90 -4.93 6.26 9.54
N VAL A 91 -4.60 7.14 8.59
CA VAL A 91 -4.62 6.81 7.15
C VAL A 91 -3.20 6.71 6.59
N LEU A 92 -2.88 5.60 5.91
CA LEU A 92 -1.62 5.45 5.19
C LEU A 92 -1.59 6.33 3.93
N ASN A 93 -0.70 7.31 3.90
CA ASN A 93 -0.22 7.92 2.66
C ASN A 93 0.92 7.07 2.08
N MET A 94 0.69 6.47 0.90
CA MET A 94 1.68 5.69 0.15
C MET A 94 2.69 6.62 -0.54
N ALA A 95 3.55 7.23 0.29
CA ALA A 95 4.26 8.45 -0.04
C ALA A 95 5.40 8.28 -1.05
N SER A 96 5.69 9.35 -1.78
CA SER A 96 6.86 9.47 -2.62
C SER A 96 8.10 9.81 -1.78
N ALA A 97 9.10 8.91 -1.78
CA ALA A 97 10.31 9.08 -0.98
C ALA A 97 11.07 10.39 -1.27
N THR A 98 11.02 10.92 -2.49
CA THR A 98 11.86 12.05 -2.93
C THR A 98 11.09 13.35 -3.22
N LYS A 99 9.76 13.31 -3.20
CA LYS A 99 8.89 14.46 -3.53
C LYS A 99 7.67 14.46 -2.62
N ALA A 100 7.51 15.52 -1.82
CA ALA A 100 6.29 15.79 -1.07
C ALA A 100 5.06 15.80 -1.99
N GLY A 101 4.11 14.88 -1.76
CA GLY A 101 2.89 14.78 -2.57
C GLY A 101 3.13 14.22 -3.97
N GLY A 102 4.26 13.55 -4.22
CA GLY A 102 4.57 12.92 -5.50
C GLY A 102 4.49 13.89 -6.68
N GLY A 103 3.48 13.69 -7.55
CA GLY A 103 3.15 14.52 -8.69
C GLY A 103 1.88 15.37 -8.54
N TYR A 104 1.45 15.73 -7.32
CA TYR A 104 0.13 16.34 -7.08
C TYR A 104 -0.15 17.60 -7.91
N LYS A 105 0.80 18.56 -7.95
CA LYS A 105 0.74 19.77 -8.80
C LYS A 105 0.71 19.48 -10.30
N ASN A 106 1.10 18.28 -10.72
CA ASN A 106 1.19 17.87 -12.12
C ASN A 106 -0.03 17.05 -12.57
N GLY A 107 -1.08 16.91 -11.75
CA GLY A 107 -2.29 16.13 -12.09
C GLY A 107 -2.07 14.61 -12.12
N ALA A 108 -1.03 14.11 -11.46
CA ALA A 108 -0.80 12.67 -11.27
C ALA A 108 -1.91 12.05 -10.39
N GLY A 109 -2.15 10.74 -10.57
CA GLY A 109 -3.39 10.08 -10.17
C GLY A 109 -3.26 8.93 -9.19
N ALA A 110 -2.14 8.78 -8.48
CA ALA A 110 -2.02 7.76 -7.43
C ALA A 110 -2.65 8.24 -6.11
N GLN A 111 -2.62 7.36 -5.11
CA GLN A 111 -3.25 7.59 -3.80
C GLN A 111 -2.69 8.83 -3.09
N GLU A 112 -1.37 9.03 -3.04
CA GLU A 112 -0.75 10.23 -2.45
C GLU A 112 -1.29 11.52 -3.08
N GLU A 113 -1.37 11.60 -4.41
CA GLU A 113 -1.89 12.81 -5.06
C GLU A 113 -3.41 13.00 -4.85
N ASN A 114 -4.18 11.91 -4.66
CA ASN A 114 -5.59 11.99 -4.30
C ASN A 114 -5.76 12.59 -2.89
N LEU A 115 -4.95 12.16 -1.93
CA LEU A 115 -4.93 12.71 -0.57
C LEU A 115 -4.56 14.20 -0.60
N PHE A 116 -3.52 14.59 -1.34
CA PHE A 116 -3.09 16.00 -1.46
C PHE A 116 -4.10 16.91 -2.19
N ARG A 117 -4.93 16.36 -3.09
CA ARG A 117 -6.05 17.10 -3.69
C ARG A 117 -7.19 17.36 -2.72
N ARG A 118 -7.37 16.52 -1.70
CA ARG A 118 -8.55 16.54 -0.81
C ARG A 118 -8.27 17.14 0.56
N THR A 119 -7.00 17.33 0.92
CA THR A 119 -6.55 17.71 2.26
C THR A 119 -5.50 18.81 2.24
N ASN A 120 -5.14 19.35 3.41
CA ASN A 120 -4.00 20.24 3.56
C ASN A 120 -2.64 19.56 3.78
N LEU A 121 -2.48 18.26 3.49
CA LEU A 121 -1.20 17.55 3.67
C LEU A 121 0.00 18.24 2.98
N TYR A 122 -0.23 19.02 1.92
CA TYR A 122 0.82 19.84 1.31
C TYR A 122 1.44 20.86 2.27
N GLN A 123 0.66 21.43 3.20
CA GLN A 123 1.16 22.39 4.20
C GLN A 123 2.09 21.70 5.21
N TYR A 124 1.79 20.46 5.59
CA TYR A 124 2.64 19.62 6.46
C TYR A 124 3.99 19.33 5.78
N HIS A 125 3.94 18.79 4.56
CA HIS A 125 5.13 18.24 3.89
C HIS A 125 5.99 19.28 3.17
N GLU A 126 5.42 20.29 2.51
CA GLU A 126 6.20 21.29 1.75
C GLU A 126 6.93 22.27 2.69
N ARG A 127 6.34 22.61 3.85
CA ARG A 127 6.97 23.46 4.88
C ARG A 127 8.25 22.85 5.43
N ASN A 128 8.24 21.54 5.65
CA ASN A 128 9.35 20.80 6.26
C ASN A 128 10.24 20.05 5.25
N LYS A 129 10.02 20.28 3.95
CA LYS A 129 10.58 19.50 2.85
C LYS A 129 12.10 19.33 2.89
N LYS A 130 12.82 20.40 3.26
CA LYS A 130 14.30 20.40 3.35
C LYS A 130 14.84 19.42 4.39
N ASN A 131 14.05 19.10 5.41
CA ASN A 131 14.48 18.31 6.58
C ASN A 131 13.97 16.87 6.52
N TRP A 132 12.87 16.61 5.80
CA TRP A 132 12.21 15.29 5.76
C TRP A 132 12.41 14.53 4.45
N TYR A 133 12.88 15.19 3.39
CA TYR A 133 13.05 14.57 2.06
C TYR A 133 14.53 14.55 1.63
N PRO A 134 15.05 13.42 1.12
CA PRO A 134 14.33 12.16 0.89
C PRO A 134 13.97 11.42 2.18
N ILE A 135 12.77 10.85 2.24
CA ILE A 135 12.32 10.02 3.37
C ILE A 135 13.22 8.78 3.42
N PRO A 136 13.90 8.48 4.54
CA PRO A 136 14.75 7.30 4.70
C PRO A 136 14.00 6.00 4.47
N SER A 137 14.72 4.91 4.19
CA SER A 137 14.09 3.62 3.88
C SER A 137 13.16 3.11 4.99
N LEU A 138 13.51 3.29 6.26
CA LEU A 138 12.67 2.91 7.40
C LEU A 138 11.88 4.09 7.98
N GLY A 139 11.97 5.26 7.35
CA GLY A 139 11.41 6.50 7.86
C GLY A 139 9.93 6.68 7.53
N GLY A 140 9.31 7.60 8.27
CA GLY A 140 7.93 8.02 8.05
C GLY A 140 7.66 9.43 8.59
N VAL A 141 6.59 10.05 8.13
CA VAL A 141 6.10 11.34 8.66
C VAL A 141 4.69 11.12 9.20
N TYR A 142 4.47 11.50 10.46
CA TYR A 142 3.15 11.59 11.07
C TYR A 142 2.58 13.00 10.91
N CYS A 143 1.36 13.09 10.40
CA CYS A 143 0.61 14.32 10.18
C CYS A 143 -0.72 14.21 10.95
N PRO A 144 -0.80 14.70 12.21
CA PRO A 144 -2.04 14.64 12.99
C PRO A 144 -3.11 15.54 12.38
N ASN A 145 -4.38 15.14 12.47
CA ASN A 145 -5.54 16.02 12.34
C ASN A 145 -5.55 16.94 11.08
N ALA A 146 -5.08 16.43 9.94
CA ALA A 146 -5.14 17.17 8.68
C ALA A 146 -6.60 17.35 8.22
N THR A 147 -6.89 18.53 7.69
CA THR A 147 -8.24 18.93 7.28
C THR A 147 -8.56 18.40 5.89
N VAL A 148 -9.63 17.61 5.77
CA VAL A 148 -10.23 17.11 4.54
C VAL A 148 -11.36 18.05 4.12
N ILE A 149 -11.27 18.61 2.91
CA ILE A 149 -12.26 19.57 2.37
C ILE A 149 -12.91 19.11 1.06
N ARG A 150 -12.55 17.96 0.49
CA ARG A 150 -13.16 17.42 -0.74
C ARG A 150 -13.55 15.94 -0.67
N SER A 151 -14.63 15.64 -1.39
CA SER A 151 -15.12 14.29 -1.71
C SER A 151 -14.17 13.50 -2.62
N SER A 152 -14.52 12.26 -2.97
CA SER A 152 -13.67 11.36 -3.77
C SER A 152 -13.56 11.78 -5.26
N GLU A 153 -12.63 11.16 -6.02
CA GLU A 153 -12.53 11.41 -7.47
C GLU A 153 -13.80 10.99 -8.22
N HIS A 154 -14.48 9.93 -7.74
CA HIS A 154 -15.78 9.49 -8.25
C HIS A 154 -16.86 10.56 -8.06
N GLU A 155 -16.83 11.27 -6.92
CA GLU A 155 -17.67 12.43 -6.61
C GLU A 155 -17.08 13.75 -7.16
N LYS A 156 -16.22 13.64 -8.17
CA LYS A 156 -15.60 14.76 -8.90
C LYS A 156 -14.82 15.75 -8.02
N TYR A 157 -14.38 15.32 -6.84
CA TYR A 157 -13.70 16.16 -5.86
C TYR A 157 -14.51 17.42 -5.46
N GLU A 158 -15.85 17.33 -5.42
CA GLU A 158 -16.69 18.41 -4.87
C GLU A 158 -16.24 18.77 -3.44
N PHE A 159 -16.27 20.07 -3.11
CA PHE A 159 -16.03 20.55 -1.75
C PHE A 159 -17.07 19.95 -0.79
N LEU A 160 -16.68 19.69 0.47
CA LEU A 160 -17.57 19.16 1.51
C LEU A 160 -18.30 20.31 2.22
N GLU A 161 -19.58 20.17 2.54
CA GLU A 161 -20.28 21.20 3.33
C GLU A 161 -19.78 21.27 4.79
N VAL A 162 -19.20 20.19 5.30
CA VAL A 162 -18.58 20.14 6.63
C VAL A 162 -17.17 19.55 6.48
N PRO A 163 -16.10 20.32 6.74
CA PRO A 163 -14.74 19.82 6.78
C PRO A 163 -14.62 18.62 7.71
N LYS A 164 -13.72 17.69 7.39
CA LYS A 164 -13.42 16.53 8.24
C LYS A 164 -11.97 16.56 8.68
N ILE A 165 -11.66 15.89 9.77
CA ILE A 165 -10.33 15.84 10.37
C ILE A 165 -9.90 14.37 10.40
N LEU A 166 -8.70 14.06 9.91
CA LEU A 166 -8.10 12.73 9.93
C LEU A 166 -6.58 12.84 10.12
N SER A 167 -5.97 11.87 10.81
CA SER A 167 -4.52 11.77 10.92
C SER A 167 -3.94 10.88 9.82
N PHE A 168 -2.69 11.15 9.43
CA PHE A 168 -2.01 10.45 8.36
C PHE A 168 -0.60 9.99 8.75
N VAL A 169 -0.17 8.87 8.18
CA VAL A 169 1.24 8.45 8.19
C VAL A 169 1.75 8.28 6.76
N ALA A 170 2.82 8.99 6.42
CA ALA A 170 3.46 8.95 5.12
C ALA A 170 4.70 8.06 5.18
N VAL A 171 4.65 6.90 4.52
CA VAL A 171 5.78 5.96 4.37
C VAL A 171 5.93 5.60 2.90
N ALA A 172 7.15 5.53 2.40
CA ALA A 172 7.42 5.21 1.00
C ALA A 172 7.65 3.72 0.78
N ALA A 173 6.96 3.12 -0.18
CA ALA A 173 7.23 1.75 -0.63
C ALA A 173 8.55 1.67 -1.42
N ILE A 174 9.06 0.45 -1.64
CA ILE A 174 10.21 0.25 -2.54
C ILE A 174 9.74 0.54 -3.97
N ARG A 175 10.48 1.39 -4.71
CA ARG A 175 10.08 1.84 -6.04
C ARG A 175 10.73 0.98 -7.12
N ARG A 176 9.90 0.20 -7.83
CA ARG A 176 10.30 -0.74 -8.89
C ARG A 176 11.40 -1.72 -8.40
N PRO A 177 11.13 -2.50 -7.35
CA PRO A 177 12.08 -3.52 -6.87
C PRO A 177 12.39 -4.56 -7.95
N LYS A 178 13.48 -5.29 -7.76
CA LYS A 178 13.79 -6.45 -8.61
C LYS A 178 12.79 -7.56 -8.28
N ILE A 179 11.94 -7.89 -9.25
CA ILE A 179 10.99 -9.00 -9.13
C ILE A 179 11.69 -10.29 -9.56
N ILE A 180 11.60 -11.32 -8.72
CA ILE A 180 12.08 -12.68 -8.98
C ILE A 180 10.89 -13.64 -9.01
N LYS A 181 11.15 -14.93 -9.25
CA LYS A 181 10.18 -16.00 -8.99
C LYS A 181 10.56 -16.76 -7.73
N ASP A 182 9.58 -17.18 -6.95
CA ASP A 182 9.78 -18.12 -5.86
C ASP A 182 9.82 -19.59 -6.35
N GLN A 183 9.90 -20.55 -5.43
CA GLN A 183 9.96 -21.98 -5.72
C GLN A 183 8.69 -22.49 -6.44
N SER A 184 7.53 -21.87 -6.19
CA SER A 184 6.27 -22.19 -6.89
C SER A 184 6.16 -21.53 -8.28
N GLY A 185 7.15 -20.70 -8.64
CA GLY A 185 7.18 -19.96 -9.90
C GLY A 185 6.42 -18.63 -9.86
N GLU A 186 5.89 -18.22 -8.71
CA GLU A 186 5.13 -16.99 -8.54
C GLU A 186 6.02 -15.75 -8.39
N PHE A 187 5.52 -14.58 -8.81
CA PHE A 187 6.30 -13.35 -8.77
C PHE A 187 6.43 -12.80 -7.33
N THR A 188 7.67 -12.62 -6.88
CA THR A 188 7.98 -12.14 -5.54
C THR A 188 9.13 -11.12 -5.50
N LEU A 189 9.33 -10.52 -4.32
CA LEU A 189 10.43 -9.60 -4.03
C LEU A 189 11.73 -10.35 -3.71
N THR A 190 12.88 -9.69 -3.83
CA THR A 190 14.15 -10.25 -3.32
C THR A 190 14.11 -10.46 -1.80
N PRO A 191 14.89 -11.39 -1.22
CA PRO A 191 14.96 -11.55 0.24
C PRO A 191 15.32 -10.26 0.99
N GLU A 192 16.16 -9.42 0.39
CA GLU A 192 16.52 -8.12 0.95
C GLU A 192 15.36 -7.13 0.93
N ASP A 193 14.62 -7.05 -0.18
CA ASP A 193 13.44 -6.20 -0.32
C ASP A 193 12.27 -6.68 0.55
N ILE A 194 12.13 -8.00 0.74
CA ILE A 194 11.22 -8.61 1.72
C ILE A 194 11.53 -8.10 3.13
N ARG A 195 12.81 -8.20 3.56
CA ARG A 195 13.24 -7.72 4.88
C ARG A 195 12.97 -6.23 5.04
N LYS A 196 13.40 -5.40 4.08
CA LYS A 196 13.14 -3.94 4.06
C LYS A 196 11.65 -3.63 4.13
N THR A 197 10.81 -4.38 3.42
CA THR A 197 9.37 -4.18 3.37
C THR A 197 8.70 -4.55 4.71
N ARG A 198 9.11 -5.63 5.38
CA ARG A 198 8.63 -5.93 6.74
C ARG A 198 8.94 -4.79 7.72
N HIS A 199 10.16 -4.23 7.69
CA HIS A 199 10.47 -3.05 8.51
C HIS A 199 9.64 -1.81 8.13
N LYS A 200 9.38 -1.56 6.84
CA LYS A 200 8.47 -0.47 6.41
C LYS A 200 7.04 -0.66 6.93
N ILE A 201 6.52 -1.89 6.95
CA ILE A 201 5.20 -2.20 7.51
C ILE A 201 5.21 -1.92 9.02
N ARG A 202 6.23 -2.36 9.77
CA ARG A 202 6.42 -2.00 11.18
C ARG A 202 6.48 -0.49 11.40
N SER A 203 7.16 0.28 10.53
CA SER A 203 7.17 1.75 10.61
C SER A 203 5.76 2.35 10.48
N ILE A 204 4.92 1.84 9.57
CA ILE A 204 3.53 2.28 9.42
C ILE A 204 2.73 1.98 10.71
N LEU A 205 2.81 0.74 11.20
CA LEU A 205 2.02 0.27 12.34
C LEU A 205 2.46 0.90 13.67
N ASN A 206 3.77 0.97 13.95
CA ASN A 206 4.28 1.50 15.22
C ASN A 206 4.08 3.02 15.34
N ILE A 207 4.25 3.80 14.25
CA ILE A 207 4.00 5.25 14.29
C ILE A 207 2.55 5.53 14.70
N GLY A 208 1.58 4.75 14.21
CA GLY A 208 0.17 4.92 14.59
C GLY A 208 -0.13 4.61 16.05
N LEU A 209 0.30 3.44 16.53
CA LEU A 209 0.10 3.03 17.92
C LEU A 209 0.80 3.98 18.90
N HIS A 210 2.00 4.45 18.56
CA HIS A 210 2.75 5.44 19.34
C HIS A 210 2.03 6.80 19.44
N HIS A 211 1.19 7.14 18.46
CA HIS A 211 0.34 8.34 18.47
C HIS A 211 -1.09 8.09 18.99
N GLY A 212 -1.36 6.92 19.59
CA GLY A 212 -2.65 6.62 20.21
C GLY A 212 -3.78 6.31 19.22
N HIS A 213 -3.45 5.97 17.97
CA HIS A 213 -4.44 5.43 17.04
C HIS A 213 -4.78 4.00 17.40
N ASP A 214 -6.07 3.74 17.60
CA ASP A 214 -6.61 2.42 17.90
C ASP A 214 -6.96 1.64 16.63
N SER A 215 -6.90 2.29 15.47
CA SER A 215 -7.26 1.71 14.19
C SER A 215 -6.48 2.35 13.03
N ILE A 216 -6.42 1.65 11.90
CA ILE A 216 -5.65 2.11 10.73
C ILE A 216 -6.31 1.72 9.40
N VAL A 217 -6.27 2.65 8.45
CA VAL A 217 -6.63 2.43 7.05
C VAL A 217 -5.38 2.31 6.19
N LEU A 218 -5.13 1.09 5.73
CA LEU A 218 -4.06 0.68 4.83
C LEU A 218 -4.58 0.62 3.37
N SER A 219 -3.66 0.43 2.44
CA SER A 219 -3.94 0.22 1.01
C SER A 219 -2.91 -0.76 0.42
N ALA A 220 -3.03 -1.11 -0.87
CA ALA A 220 -2.10 -1.98 -1.59
C ALA A 220 -0.71 -1.34 -1.77
N PHE A 221 0.10 -1.38 -0.70
CA PHE A 221 1.30 -0.58 -0.52
C PHE A 221 2.33 -0.81 -1.64
N GLY A 222 2.54 0.22 -2.47
CA GLY A 222 3.49 0.17 -3.57
C GLY A 222 3.07 -0.67 -4.79
N CYS A 223 1.86 -1.23 -4.81
CA CYS A 223 1.40 -2.15 -5.87
C CYS A 223 1.05 -1.47 -7.21
N GLY A 224 0.70 -0.18 -7.17
CA GLY A 224 0.42 0.62 -8.37
C GLY A 224 1.68 1.07 -9.11
N ALA A 225 1.92 2.39 -9.19
CA ALA A 225 3.03 2.99 -9.96
C ALA A 225 4.45 2.55 -9.52
N TYR A 226 4.58 1.90 -8.35
CA TYR A 226 5.83 1.41 -7.79
C TYR A 226 6.09 -0.08 -8.10
N GLY A 227 5.11 -0.84 -8.60
CA GLY A 227 5.33 -2.17 -9.17
C GLY A 227 5.71 -3.28 -8.18
N ASN A 228 5.26 -3.21 -6.92
CA ASN A 228 5.42 -4.31 -5.96
C ASN A 228 4.34 -5.38 -6.23
N PRO A 229 4.62 -6.70 -6.16
CA PRO A 229 3.61 -7.73 -6.40
C PRO A 229 2.56 -7.75 -5.26
N PRO A 230 1.24 -7.62 -5.53
CA PRO A 230 0.24 -7.52 -4.48
C PRO A 230 0.14 -8.77 -3.62
N SER A 231 0.28 -9.96 -4.20
CA SER A 231 0.27 -11.23 -3.45
C SER A 231 1.40 -11.29 -2.41
N THR A 232 2.60 -10.86 -2.79
CA THR A 232 3.73 -10.69 -1.86
C THR A 232 3.43 -9.62 -0.82
N MET A 233 2.91 -8.45 -1.23
CA MET A 233 2.62 -7.37 -0.28
C MET A 233 1.54 -7.77 0.75
N ALA A 234 0.49 -8.46 0.32
CA ALA A 234 -0.56 -9.00 1.18
C ALA A 234 0.02 -10.03 2.17
N GLN A 235 0.85 -10.97 1.69
CA GLN A 235 1.58 -11.92 2.56
C GLN A 235 2.45 -11.18 3.58
N LEU A 236 3.20 -10.15 3.18
CA LEU A 236 4.09 -9.43 4.10
C LEU A 236 3.33 -8.61 5.16
N PHE A 237 2.18 -8.03 4.83
CA PHE A 237 1.29 -7.44 5.82
C PHE A 237 0.74 -8.51 6.77
N TYR A 238 0.27 -9.63 6.22
CA TYR A 238 -0.24 -10.76 7.00
C TYR A 238 0.81 -11.30 7.97
N ASP A 239 2.05 -11.55 7.51
CA ASP A 239 3.16 -12.04 8.33
C ASP A 239 3.44 -11.09 9.50
N VAL A 240 3.56 -9.79 9.23
CA VAL A 240 3.90 -8.82 10.27
C VAL A 240 2.75 -8.71 11.27
N ILE A 241 1.51 -8.58 10.80
CA ILE A 241 0.33 -8.46 11.67
C ILE A 241 0.13 -9.72 12.52
N SER A 242 0.19 -10.91 11.92
CA SER A 242 -0.05 -12.19 12.61
C SER A 242 1.02 -12.53 13.65
N ASN A 243 2.28 -12.18 13.40
CA ASN A 243 3.36 -12.56 14.32
C ASN A 243 3.64 -11.50 15.39
N GLU A 244 3.26 -10.23 15.18
CA GLU A 244 3.66 -9.11 16.05
C GLU A 244 2.48 -8.27 16.57
N TYR A 245 1.32 -8.27 15.90
CA TYR A 245 0.18 -7.39 16.21
C TYR A 245 -1.14 -8.17 16.37
N ALA A 246 -1.10 -9.49 16.57
CA ALA A 246 -2.29 -10.34 16.57
C ALA A 246 -3.25 -10.10 17.76
N GLY A 247 -2.78 -9.55 18.89
CA GLY A 247 -3.58 -9.47 20.12
C GLY A 247 -3.94 -10.87 20.65
N GLY A 248 -5.13 -11.01 21.21
CA GLY A 248 -5.66 -12.29 21.71
C GLY A 248 -5.11 -12.73 23.07
N GLY A 249 -4.70 -11.80 23.93
CA GLY A 249 -4.08 -12.13 25.23
C GLY A 249 -3.77 -10.92 26.11
N GLU A 250 -3.32 -11.22 27.33
CA GLU A 250 -2.89 -10.28 28.38
C GLU A 250 -1.38 -10.04 28.33
N ASN A 251 -0.92 -8.93 28.93
CA ASN A 251 0.50 -8.55 29.01
C ASN A 251 1.22 -8.49 27.65
N LEU A 252 0.48 -8.16 26.59
CA LEU A 252 0.98 -8.08 25.22
C LEU A 252 1.39 -6.64 24.84
N PRO A 253 2.34 -6.46 23.90
CA PRO A 253 2.57 -5.17 23.27
C PRO A 253 1.29 -4.65 22.60
N LYS A 254 1.00 -3.36 22.80
CA LYS A 254 -0.20 -2.68 22.31
C LYS A 254 -0.50 -3.00 20.84
N THR A 255 -1.76 -3.26 20.52
CA THR A 255 -2.20 -3.52 19.13
C THR A 255 -3.40 -2.66 18.71
N TYR A 256 -3.80 -2.82 17.45
CA TYR A 256 -4.96 -2.17 16.85
C TYR A 256 -6.26 -2.92 17.17
N ARG A 257 -7.34 -2.19 17.44
CA ARG A 257 -8.71 -2.74 17.51
C ARG A 257 -9.26 -3.06 16.12
N HIS A 258 -8.87 -2.28 15.10
CA HIS A 258 -9.35 -2.46 13.72
C HIS A 258 -8.29 -2.11 12.67
N ILE A 259 -8.11 -2.97 11.66
CA ILE A 259 -7.23 -2.75 10.52
C ILE A 259 -8.03 -2.89 9.22
N SER A 260 -8.17 -1.80 8.46
CA SER A 260 -8.91 -1.83 7.20
C SER A 260 -7.99 -1.63 6.00
N PHE A 261 -7.96 -2.58 5.08
CA PHE A 261 -7.31 -2.41 3.78
C PHE A 261 -8.32 -1.83 2.79
N ALA A 262 -8.29 -0.52 2.59
CA ALA A 262 -9.07 0.17 1.56
C ALA A 262 -8.28 0.19 0.25
N ILE A 263 -8.72 -0.62 -0.72
CA ILE A 263 -8.03 -0.85 -1.98
C ILE A 263 -9.01 -0.60 -3.13
N PHE A 264 -8.55 0.11 -4.15
CA PHE A 264 -9.19 0.16 -5.46
C PHE A 264 -8.25 -0.41 -6.51
N ASP A 265 -8.82 -1.12 -7.48
CA ASP A 265 -8.14 -1.49 -8.71
C ASP A 265 -8.28 -0.36 -9.73
N ASP A 266 -7.20 0.43 -9.85
CA ASP A 266 -7.09 1.51 -10.82
C ASP A 266 -6.53 1.00 -12.17
N ASN A 267 -6.26 1.91 -13.10
CA ASN A 267 -5.63 1.59 -14.39
C ASN A 267 -4.19 1.02 -14.29
N ASN A 268 -3.68 0.75 -13.07
CA ASN A 268 -2.46 0.01 -12.83
C ASN A 268 -2.68 -1.46 -12.42
N ALA A 269 -3.93 -1.90 -12.25
CA ALA A 269 -4.30 -3.32 -12.13
C ALA A 269 -4.01 -4.11 -13.42
N SER A 270 -4.03 -5.45 -13.32
CA SER A 270 -3.88 -6.40 -14.43
C SER A 270 -2.61 -6.25 -15.29
N LYS A 271 -1.50 -5.82 -14.67
CA LYS A 271 -0.16 -5.85 -15.29
C LYS A 271 0.57 -7.13 -14.90
N LYS A 272 1.74 -7.38 -15.50
CA LYS A 272 2.56 -8.58 -15.27
C LYS A 272 2.87 -8.85 -13.78
N HIS A 273 2.92 -7.82 -12.93
CA HIS A 273 3.17 -7.95 -11.49
C HIS A 273 1.89 -8.03 -10.63
N ASN A 274 0.70 -7.83 -11.21
CA ASN A 274 -0.60 -7.85 -10.54
C ASN A 274 -1.73 -8.31 -11.49
N PRO A 275 -1.65 -9.53 -12.07
CA PRO A 275 -2.59 -9.98 -13.12
C PRO A 275 -4.06 -9.97 -12.66
N GLU A 276 -4.30 -10.31 -11.39
CA GLU A 276 -5.61 -10.34 -10.74
C GLU A 276 -6.03 -8.99 -10.11
N GLY A 277 -5.31 -7.92 -10.41
CA GLY A 277 -5.44 -6.64 -9.71
C GLY A 277 -4.74 -6.64 -8.34
N ASN A 278 -5.06 -5.63 -7.54
CA ASN A 278 -4.52 -5.42 -6.20
C ASN A 278 -5.52 -5.86 -5.10
N LEU A 279 -6.83 -5.77 -5.36
CA LEU A 279 -7.85 -6.09 -4.36
C LEU A 279 -7.93 -7.58 -4.04
N LEU A 280 -7.98 -8.44 -5.06
CA LEU A 280 -8.20 -9.89 -4.88
C LEU A 280 -7.09 -10.57 -4.06
N PRO A 281 -5.78 -10.31 -4.29
CA PRO A 281 -4.73 -10.91 -3.47
C PRO A 281 -4.80 -10.55 -1.98
N PHE A 282 -5.25 -9.35 -1.63
CA PHE A 282 -5.49 -8.97 -0.25
C PHE A 282 -6.74 -9.64 0.32
N LYS A 283 -7.86 -9.67 -0.44
CA LYS A 283 -9.09 -10.39 -0.03
C LYS A 283 -8.79 -11.86 0.26
N ASN A 284 -8.11 -12.56 -0.65
CA ASN A 284 -7.78 -13.97 -0.50
C ASN A 284 -6.87 -14.23 0.71
N ARG A 285 -5.92 -13.32 0.99
CA ARG A 285 -5.00 -13.45 2.14
C ARG A 285 -5.70 -13.29 3.49
N PHE A 286 -6.58 -12.30 3.61
CA PHE A 286 -7.24 -11.97 4.88
C PHE A 286 -8.66 -12.55 5.01
N ALA A 287 -9.09 -13.42 4.09
CA ALA A 287 -10.43 -14.02 4.07
C ALA A 287 -10.81 -14.75 5.36
N ASN A 288 -9.81 -15.36 6.03
CA ASN A 288 -9.99 -16.12 7.28
C ASN A 288 -9.54 -15.33 8.53
N GLY A 289 -9.34 -14.00 8.41
CA GLY A 289 -8.78 -13.19 9.49
C GLY A 289 -7.27 -13.39 9.68
N VAL A 290 -6.84 -13.55 10.93
CA VAL A 290 -5.44 -13.72 11.36
C VAL A 290 -5.33 -15.04 12.12
N GLU A 291 -4.37 -15.89 11.74
CA GLU A 291 -4.08 -17.16 12.43
C GLU A 291 -3.68 -16.95 13.91
N ASP A 292 -4.13 -17.87 14.78
CA ASP A 292 -3.62 -18.02 16.14
C ASP A 292 -2.17 -18.51 16.13
N LYS A 293 -1.24 -17.57 16.12
CA LYS A 293 0.17 -17.82 16.44
C LYS A 293 0.43 -17.27 17.83
N GLN A 294 0.91 -18.14 18.72
CA GLN A 294 1.44 -17.67 20.00
C GLN A 294 2.49 -16.60 19.73
N ILE A 295 2.22 -15.37 20.20
CA ILE A 295 3.21 -14.31 20.20
C ILE A 295 4.31 -14.78 21.15
N LYS A 296 5.45 -15.19 20.60
CA LYS A 296 6.58 -15.68 21.39
C LYS A 296 6.91 -14.63 22.46
N ASN A 297 7.04 -15.08 23.71
CA ASN A 297 7.25 -14.20 24.87
C ASN A 297 8.31 -13.14 24.58
N VAL A 298 7.95 -11.88 24.89
CA VAL A 298 8.58 -10.67 24.34
C VAL A 298 10.00 -10.42 24.90
N ASP A 299 10.48 -11.26 25.82
CA ASP A 299 11.87 -11.25 26.31
C ASP A 299 12.90 -11.64 25.24
N SER A 300 12.55 -12.48 24.26
CA SER A 300 13.52 -12.99 23.26
C SER A 300 13.77 -12.07 22.06
N THR A 301 12.91 -11.08 21.81
CA THR A 301 12.98 -10.23 20.59
C THR A 301 13.71 -8.90 20.81
N ILE A 302 14.04 -8.55 22.05
CA ILE A 302 14.72 -7.30 22.40
C ILE A 302 16.26 -7.46 22.30
N TYR A 303 16.79 -8.67 22.46
CA TYR A 303 18.24 -8.91 22.55
C TYR A 303 19.00 -9.15 21.23
N SER A 304 18.33 -9.25 20.07
CA SER A 304 19.03 -9.32 18.78
C SER A 304 19.48 -7.94 18.24
N THR A 305 19.41 -6.88 19.06
CA THR A 305 19.87 -5.52 18.70
C THR A 305 21.11 -5.13 19.50
N SER A 306 22.13 -5.98 19.49
CA SER A 306 23.45 -5.68 20.04
C SER A 306 24.55 -5.86 19.01
N ILE A 307 25.08 -4.72 18.56
CA ILE A 307 26.46 -4.51 18.10
C ILE A 307 26.87 -5.19 16.76
N VAL A 308 26.78 -4.40 15.68
CA VAL A 308 28.01 -4.09 14.92
C VAL A 308 28.22 -2.59 15.03
N SER A 309 28.97 -2.17 16.06
CA SER A 309 29.49 -0.81 16.17
C SER A 309 30.92 -0.78 15.65
N GLN A 310 31.13 -0.12 14.52
CA GLN A 310 32.40 0.52 14.20
C GLN A 310 32.12 1.97 13.76
N ASP A 311 33.15 2.80 13.85
CA ASP A 311 33.19 4.20 13.44
C ASP A 311 32.43 5.19 14.34
N ASN A 312 32.81 5.19 15.62
CA ASN A 312 32.85 6.43 16.40
C ASN A 312 34.21 7.11 16.16
N GLU A 313 34.26 8.17 15.36
CA GLU A 313 35.20 9.26 15.62
C GLU A 313 34.65 10.61 15.13
N SER A 314 34.41 11.51 16.08
CA SER A 314 34.13 12.93 15.84
C SER A 314 35.14 13.72 16.66
N PRO A 315 36.08 14.47 16.05
CA PRO A 315 37.09 15.21 16.79
C PRO A 315 36.47 16.30 17.65
N LYS A 316 36.90 16.39 18.92
CA LYS A 316 36.49 17.45 19.86
C LYS A 316 37.17 18.76 19.49
N LEU A 317 36.43 19.85 19.63
CA LEU A 317 36.95 21.22 19.64
C LEU A 317 37.75 21.48 20.93
N ILE A 318 38.97 22.01 20.80
CA ILE A 318 39.68 22.79 21.82
C ILE A 318 40.33 23.99 21.10
N ASN A 319 40.28 25.17 21.72
CA ASN A 319 40.82 26.43 21.18
C ASN A 319 42.30 26.62 21.55
N GLU A 320 43.11 27.24 20.68
CA GLU A 320 43.71 28.58 20.90
C GLU A 320 44.75 28.96 19.80
N ILE A 321 44.58 30.19 19.25
CA ILE A 321 45.57 31.24 18.90
C ILE A 321 47.01 30.75 18.55
N ASP A 322 47.58 30.94 17.35
CA ASP A 322 47.98 32.24 16.77
C ASP A 322 48.50 32.14 15.29
N GLY A 323 48.68 33.27 14.60
CA GLY A 323 49.78 33.47 13.61
C GLY A 323 49.65 33.12 12.10
N ASN A 324 49.41 34.15 11.26
CA ASN A 324 49.94 34.39 9.89
C ASN A 324 49.68 33.45 8.65
N LYS A 325 49.12 34.06 7.59
CA LYS A 325 49.52 34.06 6.14
C LYS A 325 50.12 32.76 5.53
N THR A 326 49.62 32.14 4.45
CA THR A 326 49.42 32.65 3.07
C THR A 326 48.82 31.57 2.13
N SER A 327 48.08 32.01 1.11
CA SER A 327 48.11 31.59 -0.32
C SER A 327 48.16 30.10 -0.79
N ASN A 328 47.28 29.83 -1.77
CA ASN A 328 47.34 28.82 -2.86
C ASN A 328 46.94 27.33 -2.64
N ASN A 329 45.71 27.05 -3.07
CA ASN A 329 45.39 26.35 -4.33
C ASN A 329 45.28 24.80 -4.40
N ASP A 330 44.24 24.37 -5.14
CA ASP A 330 43.98 23.06 -5.78
C ASP A 330 44.18 21.73 -5.01
N GLN A 331 43.07 21.04 -4.70
CA GLN A 331 42.78 19.67 -5.21
C GLN A 331 41.45 19.09 -4.65
N TRP A 332 40.33 19.26 -5.38
CA TRP A 332 39.14 18.41 -5.25
C TRP A 332 38.37 18.32 -6.59
N LYS A 333 38.75 17.35 -7.44
CA LYS A 333 38.01 16.98 -8.67
C LYS A 333 38.08 15.48 -8.96
N GLN A 334 37.05 14.76 -8.51
CA GLN A 334 36.56 13.41 -8.86
C GLN A 334 35.69 13.02 -7.65
N TYR A 335 34.42 12.62 -7.74
CA TYR A 335 33.70 11.90 -8.80
C TYR A 335 32.30 12.47 -9.05
N GLN A 336 32.07 13.11 -10.20
CA GLN A 336 30.73 13.20 -10.83
C GLN A 336 30.88 13.24 -12.36
N ASN A 337 30.29 12.23 -13.00
CA ASN A 337 29.79 12.14 -14.39
C ASN A 337 30.22 10.87 -15.13
N ASN A 338 29.26 9.94 -15.22
CA ASN A 338 28.87 9.11 -16.36
C ASN A 338 27.61 8.34 -15.87
N GLU A 339 26.50 8.22 -16.60
CA GLU A 339 26.30 8.35 -18.04
C GLU A 339 25.00 9.12 -18.37
N ARG A 340 25.10 10.10 -19.27
CA ARG A 340 24.07 10.44 -20.27
C ARG A 340 24.74 11.21 -21.40
N GLU A 341 24.97 10.55 -22.53
CA GLU A 341 24.76 11.18 -23.84
C GLU A 341 24.66 10.15 -24.97
N GLY A 342 24.03 10.55 -26.07
CA GLY A 342 23.60 9.68 -27.16
C GLY A 342 22.77 10.44 -28.20
N ASN A 343 23.38 11.46 -28.80
CA ASN A 343 23.18 12.05 -30.14
C ASN A 343 21.87 11.77 -30.90
N ASP A 344 21.08 12.78 -31.27
CA ASP A 344 21.22 13.73 -32.40
C ASP A 344 20.39 13.29 -33.64
N GLY A 345 19.76 14.19 -34.40
CA GLY A 345 19.65 15.65 -34.25
C GLY A 345 19.07 16.33 -35.51
N ARG A 346 19.24 17.66 -35.61
CA ARG A 346 18.91 18.58 -36.75
C ARG A 346 17.41 18.80 -37.02
N GLY A 347 16.93 20.02 -37.31
CA GLY A 347 17.58 21.35 -37.36
C GLY A 347 16.62 22.40 -37.99
N GLY A 348 16.99 23.69 -37.96
CA GLY A 348 16.26 24.77 -38.67
C GLY A 348 15.95 26.00 -37.79
N TRP A 349 16.25 27.21 -38.28
CA TRP A 349 16.28 28.46 -37.51
C TRP A 349 15.32 29.56 -38.05
N GLY A 350 14.93 30.48 -37.16
CA GLY A 350 14.49 31.85 -37.49
C GLY A 350 12.96 32.08 -37.57
N GLY A 351 12.41 33.24 -37.14
CA GLY A 351 13.02 34.35 -36.41
C GLY A 351 12.19 35.65 -36.46
N ARG A 352 12.22 36.43 -35.36
CA ARG A 352 11.79 37.85 -35.19
C ARG A 352 10.28 38.21 -35.25
N GLY A 353 9.84 39.00 -34.26
CA GLY A 353 9.42 40.39 -34.55
C GLY A 353 7.99 40.85 -34.23
N GLY A 354 7.80 41.45 -33.04
CA GLY A 354 7.19 42.79 -32.84
C GLY A 354 5.82 43.19 -33.45
N ARG A 355 4.85 43.45 -32.54
CA ARG A 355 3.76 44.46 -32.58
C ARG A 355 3.29 45.05 -33.92
N ASN A 356 1.97 44.98 -34.20
CA ASN A 356 1.08 46.15 -34.09
C ASN A 356 -0.43 45.80 -34.21
N SER A 357 -1.27 46.78 -33.88
CA SER A 357 -2.75 46.71 -33.85
C SER A 357 -3.39 47.24 -35.16
N TRP A 358 -4.73 47.22 -35.19
CA TRP A 358 -5.69 47.82 -36.15
C TRP A 358 -6.19 46.96 -37.35
N GLY A 359 -7.48 46.60 -37.25
CA GLY A 359 -8.51 47.15 -38.16
C GLY A 359 -8.89 46.40 -39.45
N GLY A 360 -10.20 46.12 -39.60
CA GLY A 360 -10.88 46.37 -40.89
C GLY A 360 -11.33 45.19 -41.75
N ARG A 361 -12.63 44.86 -41.64
CA ARG A 361 -13.62 44.53 -42.71
C ARG A 361 -13.16 43.85 -44.04
N GLY A 362 -13.89 42.77 -44.40
CA GLY A 362 -14.73 42.78 -45.63
C GLY A 362 -14.48 41.70 -46.71
N GLY A 363 -15.56 41.30 -47.41
CA GLY A 363 -15.56 40.36 -48.57
C GLY A 363 -15.57 38.88 -48.16
N ARG A 364 -16.62 38.04 -48.29
CA ARG A 364 -17.82 37.94 -49.15
C ARG A 364 -17.61 37.38 -50.56
N ASN A 365 -18.36 36.29 -50.84
CA ASN A 365 -18.68 35.64 -52.12
C ASN A 365 -17.60 34.71 -52.74
N ASN A 366 -17.92 33.72 -53.60
CA ASN A 366 -19.05 32.78 -53.80
C ASN A 366 -18.65 31.87 -55.02
N TRP A 367 -19.49 30.90 -55.43
CA TRP A 367 -19.33 29.95 -56.56
C TRP A 367 -18.29 28.84 -56.29
N GLY A 368 -18.47 27.55 -56.62
CA GLY A 368 -19.41 26.81 -57.48
C GLY A 368 -18.58 25.83 -58.36
N GLY A 369 -18.96 24.62 -58.78
CA GLY A 369 -20.12 23.74 -58.59
C GLY A 369 -19.98 22.52 -59.56
N ARG A 370 -20.84 21.47 -59.44
CA ARG A 370 -20.88 20.22 -60.28
C ARG A 370 -19.69 19.25 -60.09
N GLY A 371 -19.79 17.93 -60.33
CA GLY A 371 -20.94 17.05 -60.65
C GLY A 371 -20.51 15.63 -61.12
N GLY A 372 -21.44 14.66 -61.14
CA GLY A 372 -21.27 13.23 -61.57
C GLY A 372 -21.64 12.24 -60.44
N ARG A 373 -22.62 11.31 -60.53
CA ARG A 373 -22.94 10.22 -61.50
C ARG A 373 -21.76 9.25 -61.69
N GLY A 374 -21.82 7.94 -61.43
CA GLY A 374 -22.88 7.04 -60.91
C GLY A 374 -22.27 5.63 -60.65
N ASP A 375 -23.00 4.50 -60.49
CA ASP A 375 -24.45 4.29 -60.43
C ASP A 375 -24.83 2.88 -59.82
N ARG A 376 -26.02 2.36 -60.13
CA ARG A 376 -26.67 1.05 -59.81
C ARG A 376 -25.87 -0.20 -60.26
N GLY A 377 -25.88 -1.38 -59.62
CA GLY A 377 -26.96 -2.32 -59.22
C GLY A 377 -26.51 -3.78 -59.61
N GLY A 378 -27.10 -4.93 -59.24
CA GLY A 378 -28.14 -5.30 -58.26
C GLY A 378 -28.50 -6.82 -58.29
N ARG A 379 -29.00 -7.35 -57.16
CA ARG A 379 -29.93 -8.50 -56.96
C ARG A 379 -29.66 -9.95 -57.48
N GLY A 380 -29.77 -10.90 -56.54
CA GLY A 380 -30.49 -12.20 -56.67
C GLY A 380 -29.62 -13.48 -56.84
N GLY A 381 -29.94 -14.66 -56.27
CA GLY A 381 -30.93 -15.03 -55.22
C GLY A 381 -31.27 -16.54 -55.18
N ARG A 382 -31.67 -17.08 -53.99
CA ARG A 382 -32.32 -18.42 -53.70
C ARG A 382 -31.54 -19.70 -54.13
N GLY A 383 -31.49 -20.84 -53.43
CA GLY A 383 -32.05 -21.46 -52.20
C GLY A 383 -31.32 -22.83 -52.02
N ARG A 384 -31.71 -23.86 -51.22
CA ARG A 384 -32.93 -24.19 -50.46
C ARG A 384 -32.67 -25.46 -49.59
N ARG A 385 -33.32 -25.60 -48.41
CA ARG A 385 -33.55 -26.85 -47.58
C ARG A 385 -32.32 -27.54 -46.95
N GLY A 386 -32.40 -28.21 -45.78
CA GLY A 386 -33.49 -28.29 -44.78
C GLY A 386 -33.33 -29.43 -43.74
N ASN A 387 -33.67 -29.14 -42.47
CA ASN A 387 -34.37 -29.95 -41.42
C ASN A 387 -34.02 -29.33 -40.04
N SER A 388 -34.94 -28.83 -39.19
CA SER A 388 -35.92 -29.54 -38.32
C SER A 388 -35.26 -30.56 -37.37
N GLN A 389 -35.43 -30.56 -36.04
CA GLN A 389 -36.35 -29.84 -35.12
C GLN A 389 -35.52 -29.12 -34.01
N SER A 390 -36.00 -28.53 -32.90
CA SER A 390 -37.31 -28.52 -32.21
C SER A 390 -37.57 -27.16 -31.50
N ARG A 391 -38.27 -27.12 -30.36
CA ARG A 391 -38.41 -25.99 -29.42
C ARG A 391 -38.17 -26.45 -27.98
N SER A 392 -37.59 -25.59 -27.13
CA SER A 392 -38.15 -25.28 -25.79
C SER A 392 -37.45 -24.07 -25.17
N SER A 393 -38.23 -23.10 -24.71
CA SER A 393 -37.80 -22.02 -23.84
C SER A 393 -37.71 -22.49 -22.39
N ASN A 394 -36.65 -22.12 -21.65
CA ASN A 394 -36.80 -21.62 -20.28
C ASN A 394 -35.54 -20.96 -19.72
N SER A 395 -35.73 -20.27 -18.61
CA SER A 395 -34.80 -19.43 -17.86
C SER A 395 -33.75 -20.19 -17.04
N SER A 396 -32.86 -19.40 -16.41
CA SER A 396 -31.98 -19.74 -15.27
C SER A 396 -30.83 -20.71 -15.52
N GLY A 397 -29.64 -20.26 -15.13
CA GLY A 397 -28.39 -21.00 -15.22
C GLY A 397 -27.25 -20.19 -14.60
N GLN A 398 -27.28 -20.03 -13.27
CA GLN A 398 -26.13 -19.51 -12.53
C GLN A 398 -24.93 -20.42 -12.78
N THR A 399 -23.86 -19.88 -13.35
CA THR A 399 -22.56 -20.55 -13.33
C THR A 399 -22.08 -20.65 -11.89
N THR A 400 -21.78 -21.87 -11.49
CA THR A 400 -21.62 -22.34 -10.11
C THR A 400 -20.46 -21.66 -9.37
N LEU A 401 -20.63 -21.52 -8.06
CA LEU A 401 -19.57 -21.21 -7.09
C LEU A 401 -18.35 -22.13 -7.30
N ASP A 402 -17.15 -21.56 -7.12
CA ASP A 402 -15.92 -22.34 -6.99
C ASP A 402 -16.08 -23.35 -5.85
N THR A 403 -16.12 -24.65 -6.19
CA THR A 403 -16.32 -25.71 -5.21
C THR A 403 -15.03 -25.87 -4.42
N TYR A 404 -15.01 -25.36 -3.19
CA TYR A 404 -13.84 -25.46 -2.30
C TYR A 404 -13.69 -26.90 -1.80
N PHE A 405 -12.68 -27.61 -2.28
CA PHE A 405 -12.46 -29.01 -1.94
C PHE A 405 -11.78 -29.14 -0.57
N LYS A 406 -12.57 -29.46 0.46
CA LYS A 406 -12.06 -29.79 1.79
C LYS A 406 -11.62 -31.27 1.83
N PRO A 407 -10.41 -31.59 2.31
CA PRO A 407 -10.02 -32.97 2.61
C PRO A 407 -10.91 -33.58 3.70
N SER A 408 -11.04 -34.91 3.70
CA SER A 408 -11.65 -35.64 4.82
C SER A 408 -10.75 -35.59 6.06
N GLN A 409 -11.29 -35.91 7.25
CA GLN A 409 -10.45 -35.95 8.46
C GLN A 409 -9.39 -37.06 8.42
N ASP A 410 -9.66 -38.17 7.73
CA ASP A 410 -8.69 -39.25 7.54
C ASP A 410 -7.52 -38.78 6.66
N GLN A 411 -7.82 -38.07 5.57
CA GLN A 411 -6.82 -37.45 4.70
C GLN A 411 -6.02 -36.37 5.46
N LEU A 412 -6.69 -35.55 6.27
CA LEU A 412 -6.06 -34.54 7.10
C LEU A 412 -5.08 -35.17 8.11
N CYS A 413 -5.51 -36.22 8.80
CA CYS A 413 -4.72 -36.95 9.77
C CYS A 413 -3.51 -37.65 9.12
N HIS A 414 -3.74 -38.34 8.00
CA HIS A 414 -2.69 -39.03 7.25
C HIS A 414 -1.57 -38.08 6.79
N LEU A 415 -1.93 -36.88 6.34
CA LEU A 415 -0.98 -35.90 5.82
C LEU A 415 -0.32 -35.06 6.92
N LYS A 416 -1.02 -34.79 8.04
CA LYS A 416 -0.41 -34.23 9.25
C LYS A 416 0.68 -35.14 9.80
N LYS A 417 0.45 -36.46 9.83
CA LYS A 417 1.48 -37.47 10.21
C LYS A 417 2.69 -37.52 9.27
N LYS A 418 2.64 -36.85 8.12
CA LYS A 418 3.77 -36.70 7.17
C LYS A 418 4.45 -35.33 7.28
N GLY A 419 4.22 -34.58 8.37
CA GLY A 419 4.79 -33.25 8.61
C GLY A 419 4.13 -32.11 7.82
N TYR A 420 2.96 -32.32 7.21
CA TYR A 420 2.29 -31.24 6.47
C TYR A 420 1.27 -30.48 7.33
N SER A 421 1.42 -29.16 7.39
CA SER A 421 0.46 -28.29 8.07
C SER A 421 -0.93 -28.30 7.40
N GLU A 422 -1.97 -28.08 8.21
CA GLU A 422 -3.37 -28.13 7.77
C GLU A 422 -3.68 -27.18 6.61
N ALA A 423 -3.09 -25.98 6.63
CA ALA A 423 -3.23 -24.98 5.57
C ALA A 423 -2.60 -25.45 4.25
N ASN A 424 -1.45 -26.13 4.31
CA ASN A 424 -0.80 -26.69 3.12
C ASN A 424 -1.61 -27.86 2.55
N ILE A 425 -2.16 -28.73 3.40
CA ILE A 425 -3.04 -29.83 2.99
C ILE A 425 -4.30 -29.29 2.31
N ALA A 426 -5.03 -28.36 2.96
CA ALA A 426 -6.24 -27.76 2.38
C ALA A 426 -5.95 -27.05 1.04
N ARG A 427 -4.80 -26.38 0.92
CA ARG A 427 -4.36 -25.75 -0.32
C ARG A 427 -4.06 -26.79 -1.42
N ALA A 428 -3.41 -27.90 -1.08
CA ALA A 428 -3.10 -28.98 -2.01
C ALA A 428 -4.37 -29.63 -2.57
N PHE A 429 -5.36 -29.91 -1.72
CA PHE A 429 -6.66 -30.45 -2.14
C PHE A 429 -7.45 -29.47 -3.01
N ASN A 430 -7.44 -28.18 -2.69
CA ASN A 430 -8.14 -27.17 -3.49
C ASN A 430 -7.49 -26.97 -4.88
N ILE A 431 -6.15 -26.99 -4.97
CA ILE A 431 -5.42 -26.90 -6.25
C ILE A 431 -5.72 -28.12 -7.14
N ASN A 432 -5.73 -29.32 -6.55
CA ASN A 432 -5.93 -30.58 -7.28
C ASN A 432 -7.41 -31.01 -7.34
N LYS A 433 -8.35 -30.11 -7.02
CA LYS A 433 -9.80 -30.33 -7.14
C LYS A 433 -10.30 -31.58 -6.40
N GLY A 434 -9.74 -31.84 -5.23
CA GLY A 434 -10.07 -33.00 -4.40
C GLY A 434 -9.29 -34.28 -4.72
N ASP A 435 -8.44 -34.30 -5.75
CA ASP A 435 -7.56 -35.44 -6.04
C ASP A 435 -6.44 -35.55 -5.00
N GLU A 436 -6.41 -36.66 -4.27
CA GLU A 436 -5.46 -36.94 -3.20
C GLU A 436 -4.05 -37.26 -3.73
N GLU A 437 -3.93 -37.94 -4.88
CA GLU A 437 -2.61 -38.25 -5.45
C GLU A 437 -1.94 -36.97 -5.99
N GLY A 438 -2.69 -36.13 -6.70
CA GLY A 438 -2.29 -34.79 -7.10
C GLY A 438 -1.94 -33.90 -5.90
N ALA A 439 -2.76 -33.92 -4.84
CA ALA A 439 -2.47 -33.17 -3.60
C ALA A 439 -1.17 -33.64 -2.94
N MET A 440 -0.95 -34.96 -2.80
CA MET A 440 0.30 -35.55 -2.30
C MET A 440 1.51 -35.15 -3.14
N LYS A 441 1.41 -35.28 -4.46
CA LYS A 441 2.49 -34.91 -5.39
C LYS A 441 2.80 -33.41 -5.33
N TRP A 442 1.77 -32.58 -5.15
CA TRP A 442 1.92 -31.14 -4.96
C TRP A 442 2.62 -30.82 -3.63
N LEU A 443 2.22 -31.44 -2.52
CA LEU A 443 2.86 -31.29 -1.20
C LEU A 443 4.35 -31.67 -1.29
N ASN A 444 4.66 -32.88 -1.74
CA ASN A 444 6.04 -33.37 -1.90
C ASN A 444 6.93 -32.46 -2.78
N SER A 445 6.36 -31.69 -3.71
CA SER A 445 7.12 -30.85 -4.65
C SER A 445 7.20 -29.37 -4.25
N ASN A 446 6.33 -28.89 -3.36
CA ASN A 446 6.16 -27.45 -3.06
C ASN A 446 6.22 -27.12 -1.56
N VAL A 447 6.24 -28.13 -0.69
CA VAL A 447 6.22 -27.97 0.77
C VAL A 447 7.28 -28.88 1.38
N VAL A 448 8.20 -28.29 2.14
CA VAL A 448 9.09 -29.04 3.03
C VAL A 448 8.23 -29.46 4.24
N PRO A 449 8.17 -30.76 4.60
CA PRO A 449 7.54 -31.18 5.85
C PRO A 449 8.17 -30.46 7.04
N ASP A 450 7.35 -30.06 8.01
CA ASP A 450 7.85 -29.67 9.33
C ASP A 450 8.47 -30.93 9.97
N GLU A 451 9.71 -30.83 10.47
CA GLU A 451 10.37 -31.95 11.16
C GLU A 451 9.58 -32.31 12.41
N PHE A 452 9.13 -33.57 12.50
CA PHE A 452 8.54 -34.13 13.71
C PHE A 452 9.67 -34.43 14.68
N ASP A 453 9.73 -33.73 15.81
CA ASP A 453 10.47 -34.19 16.98
C ASP A 453 9.76 -35.45 17.52
N GLU A 454 10.34 -36.63 17.27
CA GLU A 454 9.94 -37.90 17.90
C GLU A 454 10.37 -37.91 19.39
N PHE A 455 9.65 -37.16 20.22
CA PHE A 455 9.76 -37.20 21.68
C PHE A 455 8.38 -37.12 22.34
N ASP A 456 7.56 -38.17 22.16
CA ASP A 456 6.35 -38.41 22.98
C ASP A 456 5.83 -39.87 22.81
N GLU A 457 6.70 -40.89 23.00
CA GLU A 457 6.24 -42.30 23.10
C GLU A 457 7.21 -43.23 23.86
N LEU A 458 7.76 -42.80 25.02
CA LEU A 458 8.50 -43.67 25.96
C LEU A 458 8.29 -43.28 27.43
N ASP A 459 7.10 -43.55 27.99
CA ASP A 459 6.97 -43.79 29.44
C ASP A 459 5.81 -44.75 29.78
N GLU A 460 5.93 -46.00 29.36
CA GLU A 460 5.25 -47.13 30.01
C GLU A 460 6.24 -48.28 30.19
N THR A 461 7.03 -48.25 31.28
CA THR A 461 7.32 -49.38 32.19
C THR A 461 8.55 -49.08 33.05
N ILE A 462 8.35 -48.94 34.37
CA ILE A 462 9.08 -49.65 35.44
C ILE A 462 8.46 -49.21 36.78
N ILE A 463 7.70 -50.13 37.39
CA ILE A 463 7.42 -50.11 38.83
C ILE A 463 8.51 -50.96 39.48
N PRO A 464 9.15 -50.48 40.54
CA PRO A 464 9.41 -51.36 41.66
C PRO A 464 9.02 -50.74 43.01
N ASP A 465 8.31 -51.56 43.76
CA ASP A 465 8.02 -51.56 45.20
C ASP A 465 8.57 -50.47 46.13
N HIS A 466 7.67 -50.06 47.03
CA HIS A 466 8.01 -49.64 48.38
C HIS A 466 8.96 -50.63 49.07
N ASN A 467 9.95 -50.11 49.77
CA ASN A 467 10.23 -50.58 51.12
C ASN A 467 10.77 -49.45 52.00
N ASP A 468 10.40 -49.55 53.26
CA ASP A 468 10.81 -48.72 54.38
C ASP A 468 12.34 -48.58 54.48
N ASP A 469 12.84 -47.44 54.96
CA ASP A 469 13.16 -47.37 56.39
C ASP A 469 13.45 -45.94 56.90
N LEU A 470 13.23 -45.78 58.21
CA LEU A 470 13.61 -44.61 58.99
C LEU A 470 15.06 -44.74 59.49
N ASN A 471 15.82 -43.64 59.50
CA ASN A 471 16.58 -43.10 60.65
C ASN A 471 17.86 -42.33 60.24
N ASP A 472 18.18 -41.35 61.09
CA ASP A 472 19.42 -40.55 61.25
C ASP A 472 19.93 -39.67 60.09
#